data_AF-A0A017TF49-F1
#
_entry.id   AF-A0A017TF49-F1
#
_cell.length_a   1.000
_cell.length_b   1.000
_cell.length_c   1.000
_cell.angle_alpha   90.00
_cell.angle_beta   90.00
_cell.angle_gamma   90.00
#
_symmetry.space_group_name_H-M   'P 1'
#
loop_
_entity.id
_entity.type
_entity.pdbx_description
1 polymer ?
#
loop_
_entity_poly.entity_id
_entity_poly.type
_entity_poly.pdbx_seq_one_letter_code
_entity_poly.pdbx_strand_id
1 'polypeptide(L)'
;MLRWLRSIFSAETAPADRGAAPPRPAGKSAEDGAVGEEGEPDEAEEPLPSPDEITVLPIEDSIDLHTFAPRDIPSVVEEYLHEAWQRGFEEVRIIHGRGKGVQRQVVRRVLARHPAVIEFRDAPSTRGGWGATLAWLKPRPAGDHRDHRA
;
A
#
# COMPACT_ATOMS: atom_id res chain seq x y z
N MET A 1 -10.32 22.38 3.99
CA MET A 1 -9.16 22.00 3.15
C MET A 1 -9.10 20.47 3.04
N LEU A 2 -10.07 19.84 2.37
CA LEU A 2 -10.25 18.38 2.24
C LEU A 2 -10.65 18.04 0.80
N ARG A 3 -9.83 18.46 -0.18
CA ARG A 3 -10.18 18.33 -1.60
C ARG A 3 -9.04 17.81 -2.50
N TRP A 4 -7.91 17.42 -1.91
CA TRP A 4 -6.70 17.03 -2.66
C TRP A 4 -6.42 15.51 -2.72
N LEU A 5 -7.11 14.67 -1.93
CA LEU A 5 -6.83 13.21 -1.84
C LEU A 5 -7.77 12.31 -2.66
N ARG A 6 -8.87 12.83 -3.20
CA ARG A 6 -9.82 12.06 -4.03
C ARG A 6 -9.29 11.67 -5.42
N SER A 7 -8.05 12.03 -5.74
CA SER A 7 -7.48 11.89 -7.10
C SER A 7 -6.32 10.88 -7.18
N ILE A 8 -6.08 10.10 -6.13
CA ILE A 8 -4.93 9.17 -6.03
C ILE A 8 -5.36 7.70 -5.99
N PHE A 9 -6.66 7.40 -5.90
CA PHE A 9 -7.13 6.01 -5.76
C PHE A 9 -8.04 5.63 -6.93
N SER A 10 -7.54 4.81 -7.86
CA SER A 10 -8.33 4.23 -8.95
C SER A 10 -9.02 2.94 -8.51
N ALA A 11 -10.17 2.65 -9.10
CA ALA A 11 -10.96 1.45 -8.83
C ALA A 11 -10.62 0.37 -9.85
N GLU A 12 -9.79 -0.62 -9.50
CA GLU A 12 -9.97 -1.97 -10.01
C GLU A 12 -9.21 -3.02 -9.20
N THR A 13 -9.75 -4.25 -9.23
CA THR A 13 -9.30 -5.55 -8.71
C THR A 13 -9.68 -5.94 -7.27
N ALA A 14 -10.48 -7.01 -7.20
CA ALA A 14 -10.85 -7.78 -6.01
C ALA A 14 -9.73 -8.76 -5.62
N PRO A 15 -9.58 -9.15 -4.34
CA PRO A 15 -8.42 -9.91 -3.89
C PRO A 15 -8.48 -11.37 -4.35
N ALA A 16 -7.43 -11.80 -5.05
CA ALA A 16 -7.13 -13.20 -5.30
C ALA A 16 -6.17 -13.72 -4.22
N ASP A 17 -6.58 -14.81 -3.57
CA ASP A 17 -5.76 -15.69 -2.73
C ASP A 17 -4.60 -16.31 -3.53
N ARG A 18 -3.36 -16.26 -2.98
CA ARG A 18 -2.41 -17.39 -2.88
C ARG A 18 -0.97 -16.99 -2.48
N GLY A 19 -0.44 -17.69 -1.48
CA GLY A 19 0.70 -18.61 -1.65
C GLY A 19 2.14 -18.09 -1.73
N ALA A 20 3.03 -18.70 -0.93
CA ALA A 20 4.45 -18.45 -0.77
C ALA A 20 5.35 -18.65 -2.03
N ALA A 21 6.50 -17.97 -2.02
CA ALA A 21 7.55 -17.97 -3.04
C ALA A 21 8.42 -19.25 -3.09
N PRO A 22 9.11 -19.52 -4.22
CA PRO A 22 10.31 -20.36 -4.27
C PRO A 22 11.64 -19.56 -4.48
N PRO A 23 12.81 -20.16 -4.18
CA PRO A 23 14.10 -19.48 -4.00
C PRO A 23 14.94 -19.24 -5.27
N ARG A 24 15.94 -18.35 -5.12
CA ARG A 24 17.02 -18.01 -6.08
C ARG A 24 17.98 -19.20 -6.32
N PRO A 25 18.66 -19.27 -7.48
CA PRO A 25 19.98 -19.87 -7.58
C PRO A 25 21.12 -18.84 -7.56
N ALA A 26 22.30 -19.29 -7.15
CA ALA A 26 23.55 -18.55 -6.97
C ALA A 26 24.64 -19.01 -7.96
N GLY A 27 25.60 -18.11 -8.25
CA GLY A 27 26.96 -18.40 -8.75
C GLY A 27 27.21 -18.03 -10.21
N LYS A 28 28.44 -17.76 -10.70
CA LYS A 28 29.63 -17.00 -10.25
C LYS A 28 30.63 -17.01 -11.43
N SER A 29 31.29 -15.87 -11.66
CA SER A 29 32.67 -15.67 -12.20
C SER A 29 33.04 -15.99 -13.67
N ALA A 30 33.29 -14.88 -14.40
CA ALA A 30 34.54 -14.43 -15.08
C ALA A 30 35.12 -15.16 -16.30
N GLU A 31 35.32 -14.39 -17.39
CA GLU A 31 36.56 -14.35 -18.19
C GLU A 31 36.66 -13.07 -19.05
N ASP A 32 37.90 -12.58 -19.19
CA ASP A 32 38.35 -11.34 -19.82
C ASP A 32 38.44 -11.40 -21.35
N GLY A 33 38.20 -10.29 -22.06
CA GLY A 33 38.56 -10.14 -23.47
C GLY A 33 38.10 -8.82 -24.07
N ALA A 34 39.04 -8.03 -24.61
CA ALA A 34 38.92 -6.60 -24.88
C ALA A 34 38.59 -6.23 -26.34
N VAL A 35 38.11 -4.98 -26.47
CA VAL A 35 38.12 -4.03 -27.60
C VAL A 35 36.92 -4.04 -28.57
N GLY A 36 36.14 -2.96 -28.44
CA GLY A 36 35.28 -2.38 -29.47
C GLY A 36 34.72 -1.06 -28.94
N GLU A 37 35.28 0.08 -29.33
CA GLU A 37 34.68 1.39 -29.09
C GLU A 37 33.44 1.52 -29.98
N GLU A 38 32.32 1.06 -29.46
CA GLU A 38 30.99 1.29 -30.00
C GLU A 38 30.32 2.24 -29.01
N GLY A 39 30.09 3.48 -29.45
CA GLY A 39 29.47 4.50 -28.63
C GLY A 39 28.15 3.97 -28.06
N GLU A 40 28.09 3.85 -26.74
CA GLU A 40 26.90 3.49 -25.98
C GLU A 40 25.74 4.30 -26.55
N PRO A 41 24.67 3.68 -27.07
CA PRO A 41 23.46 4.44 -27.34
C PRO A 41 23.01 4.94 -25.98
N ASP A 42 23.09 6.27 -25.80
CA ASP A 42 22.50 7.07 -24.74
C ASP A 42 21.27 6.33 -24.20
N GLU A 43 21.48 5.54 -23.13
CA GLU A 43 20.41 4.86 -22.43
C GLU A 43 19.61 6.02 -21.89
N ALA A 44 18.56 6.41 -22.61
CA ALA A 44 17.68 7.49 -22.24
C ALA A 44 17.22 7.18 -20.82
N GLU A 45 17.87 7.83 -19.85
CA GLU A 45 17.51 7.75 -18.44
C GLU A 45 16.05 8.14 -18.42
N GLU A 46 15.15 7.16 -18.20
CA GLU A 46 13.74 7.49 -18.08
C GLU A 46 13.64 8.56 -17.00
N PRO A 47 13.16 9.77 -17.34
CA PRO A 47 13.23 10.90 -16.45
C PRO A 47 12.49 10.52 -15.19
N LEU A 48 13.19 10.57 -14.05
CA LEU A 48 12.57 10.30 -12.76
C LEU A 48 11.30 11.14 -12.64
N PRO A 49 10.19 10.56 -12.14
CA PRO A 49 8.93 11.26 -12.04
C PRO A 49 9.13 12.55 -11.26
N SER A 50 8.53 13.64 -11.76
CA SER A 50 8.68 14.95 -11.14
C SER A 50 8.13 14.91 -9.71
N PRO A 51 8.69 15.68 -8.74
CA PRO A 51 8.22 15.67 -7.35
C PRO A 51 6.75 16.08 -7.18
N ASP A 52 6.14 16.66 -8.22
CA ASP A 52 4.73 17.07 -8.27
C ASP A 52 3.83 16.07 -9.03
N GLU A 53 4.37 14.93 -9.47
CA GLU A 53 3.63 13.89 -10.19
C GLU A 53 2.70 13.11 -9.25
N ILE A 54 1.43 13.00 -9.65
CA ILE A 54 0.39 12.33 -8.86
C ILE A 54 0.42 10.83 -9.17
N THR A 55 1.09 10.05 -8.31
CA THR A 55 1.08 8.58 -8.42
C THR A 55 -0.19 8.01 -7.81
N VAL A 56 -1.07 7.48 -8.66
CA VAL A 56 -2.29 6.78 -8.24
C VAL A 56 -1.92 5.42 -7.63
N LEU A 57 -2.26 5.19 -6.36
CA LEU A 57 -2.05 3.90 -5.70
C LEU A 57 -3.31 3.03 -5.86
N PRO A 58 -3.19 1.77 -6.30
CA PRO A 58 -4.30 0.83 -6.22
C PRO A 58 -4.64 0.59 -4.74
N ILE A 59 -5.93 0.53 -4.41
CA ILE A 59 -6.37 0.15 -3.06
C ILE A 59 -6.44 -1.37 -3.02
N GLU A 60 -5.47 -1.97 -2.36
CA GLU A 60 -5.41 -3.40 -2.07
C GLU A 60 -5.92 -3.70 -0.65
N ASP A 61 -5.82 -4.96 -0.21
CA ASP A 61 -6.12 -5.38 1.16
C ASP A 61 -5.03 -4.96 2.16
N SER A 62 -3.95 -4.30 1.70
CA SER A 62 -2.88 -3.82 2.55
C SER A 62 -2.26 -2.50 2.10
N ILE A 63 -1.67 -1.80 3.07
CA ILE A 63 -0.91 -0.56 2.84
C ILE A 63 0.40 -0.57 3.62
N ASP A 64 1.51 -0.23 2.95
CA ASP A 64 2.81 -0.01 3.57
C ASP A 64 3.03 1.47 3.87
N LEU A 65 3.22 1.79 5.15
CA LEU A 65 3.40 3.16 5.62
C LEU A 65 4.86 3.65 5.58
N HIS A 66 5.83 2.81 5.22
CA HIS A 66 7.24 3.23 5.11
C HIS A 66 7.49 4.24 3.98
N THR A 67 6.60 4.29 2.98
CA THR A 67 6.69 5.22 1.85
C THR A 67 6.15 6.62 2.17
N PHE A 68 5.49 6.79 3.33
CA PHE A 68 4.85 8.04 3.70
C PHE A 68 5.62 8.79 4.79
N ALA A 69 5.58 10.11 4.75
CA ALA A 69 6.16 10.91 5.81
C ALA A 69 5.35 10.71 7.12
N PRO A 70 6.01 10.63 8.30
CA PRO A 70 5.33 10.32 9.56
C PRO A 70 4.16 11.25 9.94
N ARG A 71 4.22 12.52 9.50
CA ARG A 71 3.17 13.51 9.73
C ARG A 71 1.89 13.25 8.93
N ASP A 72 2.00 12.54 7.81
CA ASP A 72 0.90 12.31 6.87
C ASP A 72 0.21 10.95 7.13
N ILE A 73 0.87 10.05 7.88
CA ILE A 73 0.33 8.74 8.26
C ILE A 73 -1.10 8.79 8.79
N PRO A 74 -1.49 9.70 9.71
CA PRO A 74 -2.86 9.72 10.23
C PRO A 74 -3.91 9.89 9.13
N SER A 75 -3.70 10.86 8.23
CA SER A 75 -4.59 11.15 7.11
C SER A 75 -4.57 10.06 6.04
N VAL A 76 -3.40 9.48 5.76
CA VAL A 76 -3.27 8.37 4.81
C VAL A 76 -4.05 7.15 5.28
N VAL A 77 -3.93 6.80 6.57
CA VAL A 77 -4.66 5.66 7.15
C VAL A 77 -6.16 5.90 7.15
N GLU A 78 -6.61 7.12 7.47
CA GLU A 78 -8.03 7.46 7.45
C GLU A 78 -8.63 7.34 6.04
N GLU A 79 -7.96 7.90 5.02
CA GLU A 79 -8.42 7.82 3.64
C GLU A 79 -8.39 6.36 3.11
N TYR A 80 -7.31 5.63 3.40
CA TYR A 80 -7.21 4.22 3.04
C TYR A 80 -8.35 3.38 3.63
N LEU A 81 -8.70 3.58 4.90
CA LEU A 81 -9.81 2.86 5.54
C LEU A 81 -11.16 3.20 4.91
N HIS A 82 -11.38 4.46 4.54
CA HIS A 82 -12.57 4.87 3.81
C HIS A 82 -12.67 4.14 2.47
N GLU A 83 -11.61 4.22 1.67
CA GLU A 83 -11.56 3.65 0.33
C GLU A 83 -11.62 2.12 0.33
N ALA A 84 -11.00 1.47 1.32
CA ALA A 84 -11.07 0.02 1.51
C ALA A 84 -12.48 -0.42 1.91
N TRP A 85 -13.13 0.30 2.83
CA TRP A 85 -14.51 0.02 3.22
C TRP A 85 -15.50 0.19 2.06
N GLN A 86 -15.31 1.25 1.24
CA GLN A 86 -16.12 1.49 0.05
C GLN A 86 -15.94 0.41 -1.02
N ARG A 87 -14.76 -0.21 -1.10
CA ARG A 87 -14.50 -1.38 -1.98
C ARG A 87 -15.00 -2.70 -1.39
N GLY A 88 -15.42 -2.71 -0.13
CA GLY A 88 -15.97 -3.89 0.53
C GLY A 88 -14.92 -4.86 1.06
N PHE A 89 -13.69 -4.40 1.32
CA PHE A 89 -12.74 -5.19 2.09
C PHE A 89 -13.28 -5.42 3.51
N GLU A 90 -13.29 -6.66 3.97
CA GLU A 90 -13.70 -7.04 5.32
C GLU A 90 -12.53 -7.02 6.31
N GLU A 91 -11.32 -7.25 5.82
CA GLU A 91 -10.07 -7.21 6.59
C GLU A 91 -9.03 -6.46 5.78
N VAL A 92 -8.28 -5.58 6.44
CA VAL A 92 -7.13 -4.90 5.87
C VAL A 92 -5.92 -4.99 6.77
N ARG A 93 -4.73 -4.92 6.16
CA ARG A 93 -3.44 -4.94 6.86
C ARG A 93 -2.67 -3.64 6.68
N ILE A 94 -2.34 -3.00 7.80
CA ILE A 94 -1.60 -1.75 7.83
C ILE A 94 -0.18 -2.02 8.33
N ILE A 95 0.82 -1.89 7.46
CA ILE A 95 2.22 -2.18 7.74
C ILE A 95 2.90 -0.87 8.15
N HIS A 96 3.31 -0.76 9.41
CA HIS A 96 3.89 0.47 9.99
C HIS A 96 5.33 0.28 10.50
N GLY A 97 5.91 -0.89 10.21
CA GLY A 97 7.22 -1.28 10.68
C GLY A 97 7.28 -1.58 12.18
N ARG A 98 8.42 -2.12 12.60
CA ARG A 98 8.68 -2.52 13.99
C ARG A 98 9.12 -1.31 14.82
N GLY A 99 10.22 -0.64 14.45
CA GLY A 99 10.64 0.63 15.06
C GLY A 99 10.56 0.69 16.60
N LYS A 100 10.27 1.88 17.15
CA LYS A 100 9.99 2.09 18.59
C LYS A 100 8.49 2.05 18.93
N GLY A 101 7.65 1.63 17.97
CA GLY A 101 6.19 1.59 18.14
C GLY A 101 5.44 2.92 18.00
N VAL A 102 6.10 4.03 17.64
CA VAL A 102 5.43 5.34 17.47
C VAL A 102 4.34 5.27 16.38
N GLN A 103 4.69 4.80 15.17
CA GLN A 103 3.73 4.68 14.08
C GLN A 103 2.59 3.70 14.43
N ARG A 104 2.91 2.58 15.11
CA ARG A 104 1.91 1.65 15.64
C ARG A 104 0.87 2.36 16.52
N GLN A 105 1.30 3.23 17.43
CA GLN A 105 0.37 3.96 18.31
C GLN A 105 -0.48 4.97 17.54
N VAL A 106 0.09 5.63 16.52
CA VAL A 106 -0.65 6.53 15.63
C VAL A 106 -1.73 5.75 14.86
N VAL A 107 -1.37 4.64 14.21
CA VAL A 107 -2.29 3.78 13.47
C VAL A 107 -3.43 3.31 14.38
N ARG A 108 -3.10 2.76 15.55
CA ARG A 108 -4.10 2.28 16.52
C ARG A 108 -5.05 3.38 16.99
N ARG A 109 -4.58 4.63 17.12
CA ARG A 109 -5.43 5.78 17.49
C ARG A 109 -6.42 6.14 16.38
N VAL A 110 -6.00 6.09 15.12
CA VAL A 110 -6.89 6.32 13.97
C VAL A 110 -7.94 5.21 13.90
N LEU A 111 -7.50 3.94 13.96
CA LEU A 111 -8.38 2.77 13.93
C LEU A 111 -9.45 2.81 15.03
N ALA A 112 -9.08 3.18 16.26
CA ALA A 112 -10.01 3.25 17.38
C ALA A 112 -11.12 4.30 17.23
N ARG A 113 -10.96 5.26 16.30
CA ARG A 113 -11.92 6.35 16.06
C ARG A 113 -12.65 6.21 14.72
N HIS A 114 -12.17 5.35 13.83
CA HIS A 114 -12.69 5.26 12.48
C HIS A 114 -14.04 4.53 12.46
N PRO A 115 -15.12 5.12 11.91
CA PRO A 115 -16.48 4.58 12.03
C PRO A 115 -16.69 3.25 11.30
N ALA A 116 -15.85 2.93 10.30
CA ALA A 116 -15.92 1.67 9.56
C ALA A 116 -15.21 0.50 10.25
N VAL A 117 -14.38 0.74 11.28
CA VAL A 117 -13.62 -0.32 11.94
C VAL A 117 -14.48 -1.00 13.02
N ILE A 118 -14.51 -2.33 13.01
CA ILE A 118 -15.15 -3.16 14.05
C ILE A 118 -14.16 -3.43 15.18
N GLU A 119 -12.98 -3.96 14.82
CA GLU A 119 -11.92 -4.32 15.74
C GLU A 119 -10.55 -4.29 15.04
N PHE A 120 -9.48 -4.32 15.83
CA PHE A 120 -8.11 -4.38 15.31
C PHE A 120 -7.15 -5.02 16.31
N ARG A 121 -6.14 -5.72 15.79
CA ARG A 121 -5.09 -6.36 16.58
C ARG A 121 -3.75 -6.34 15.85
N ASP A 122 -2.67 -6.57 16.58
CA ASP A 122 -1.37 -6.79 15.95
C ASP A 122 -1.46 -8.03 15.04
N ALA A 123 -0.80 -7.99 13.89
CA ALA A 123 -0.80 -9.12 12.98
C ALA A 123 -0.11 -10.34 13.62
N PRO A 124 -0.47 -11.58 13.22
CA PRO A 124 0.32 -12.75 13.59
C PRO A 124 1.74 -12.65 13.01
N SER A 125 2.69 -13.39 13.57
CA SER A 125 4.10 -13.39 13.14
C SER A 125 4.27 -13.65 11.64
N THR A 126 3.43 -14.53 11.06
CA THR A 126 3.41 -14.86 9.63
C THR A 126 2.95 -13.71 8.72
N ARG A 127 2.30 -12.67 9.26
CA ARG A 127 1.79 -11.52 8.49
C ARG A 127 2.41 -10.19 8.91
N GLY A 128 3.52 -10.22 9.65
CA GLY A 128 4.29 -9.03 10.05
C GLY A 128 4.39 -8.80 11.56
N GLY A 129 3.70 -9.61 12.38
CA GLY A 129 3.74 -9.51 13.83
C GLY A 129 3.31 -8.12 14.32
N TRP A 130 3.97 -7.64 15.37
CA TRP A 130 3.80 -6.29 15.91
C TRP A 130 4.27 -5.16 14.97
N GLY A 131 4.81 -5.48 13.79
CA GLY A 131 5.14 -4.51 12.74
C GLY A 131 3.98 -4.18 11.80
N ALA A 132 2.84 -4.86 11.96
CA ALA A 132 1.62 -4.60 11.22
C ALA A 132 0.39 -4.72 12.13
N THR A 133 -0.67 -4.02 11.77
CA THR A 133 -1.99 -4.11 12.43
C THR A 133 -3.00 -4.65 11.44
N LEU A 134 -3.77 -5.67 11.84
CA LEU A 134 -4.96 -6.12 11.11
C LEU A 134 -6.17 -5.36 11.64
N ALA A 135 -7.02 -4.88 10.74
CA ALA A 135 -8.28 -4.21 11.07
C ALA A 135 -9.43 -4.87 10.32
N TRP A 136 -10.50 -5.18 11.04
CA TRP A 136 -11.74 -5.71 10.47
C TRP A 136 -12.72 -4.57 10.26
N LEU A 137 -13.28 -4.50 9.06
CA LEU A 137 -14.17 -3.44 8.63
C LEU A 137 -15.62 -3.93 8.64
N LYS A 138 -16.54 -2.99 8.82
CA LYS A 138 -17.97 -3.23 8.64
C LYS A 138 -18.25 -3.66 7.20
N PRO A 139 -19.29 -4.47 6.95
CA PRO A 139 -19.79 -4.69 5.61
C PRO A 139 -19.96 -3.36 4.88
N ARG A 140 -19.66 -3.34 3.57
CA ARG A 140 -19.87 -2.16 2.74
C ARG A 140 -21.32 -1.69 2.94
N PRO A 141 -21.56 -0.39 3.14
CA PRO A 141 -22.92 0.13 3.19
C PRO A 141 -23.55 -0.14 1.83
N ALA A 142 -24.76 -0.70 1.82
CA ALA A 142 -25.51 -0.89 0.59
C ALA A 142 -25.63 0.46 -0.12
N GLY A 143 -24.86 0.63 -1.21
CA GLY A 143 -24.92 1.82 -2.04
C GLY A 143 -26.14 1.71 -2.94
N ASP A 144 -26.96 2.77 -2.97
CA ASP A 144 -28.00 2.97 -3.99
C ASP A 144 -27.32 2.85 -5.36
N HIS A 145 -27.50 1.72 -6.04
CA HIS A 145 -26.86 1.37 -7.31
C HIS A 145 -27.52 2.20 -8.41
N ARG A 146 -27.22 3.49 -8.47
CA ARG A 146 -27.45 4.26 -9.70
C ARG A 146 -26.34 3.89 -10.66
N ASP A 147 -26.55 2.77 -11.33
CA ASP A 147 -25.82 2.40 -12.53
C ASP A 147 -25.95 3.56 -13.52
N HIS A 148 -24.93 4.39 -13.62
CA HIS A 148 -24.73 5.26 -14.78
C HIS A 148 -24.26 4.39 -15.94
N ARG A 149 -25.14 3.51 -16.40
CA ARG A 149 -25.03 2.83 -17.67
C ARG A 149 -25.54 3.80 -18.73
N ALA A 150 -24.61 4.47 -19.40
CA ALA A 150 -24.85 5.13 -20.69
C ALA A 150 -24.59 4.13 -21.82
#